data_AF-A0A8T3MRM6-F1
#
_entry.id   AF-A0A8T3MRM6-F1
#
_cell.length_a   1.000
_cell.length_b   1.000
_cell.length_c   1.000
_cell.angle_alpha   90.00
_cell.angle_beta   90.00
_cell.angle_gamma   90.00
#
_symmetry.space_group_name_H-M   'P 1'
#
loop_
_entity.id
_entity.type
_entity.pdbx_description
1 polymer ?
#
loop_
_entity_poly.entity_id
_entity_poly.type
_entity_poly.pdbx_seq_one_letter_code
_entity_poly.pdbx_strand_id
1 'polypeptide(L)'
;MATIADDRSTPEIDARAGLEKLASYPYVIATWVDDTGYPVSVAVEAVVDASGLTATFAPPVGLTVPSDGPVSLTGSHIRPQPGYGYDERRHVTVWGRTTADDRGVTLTGSTAWGWDEAEVPFFEYSERSLPQSRKYFDALSAERGTPVRPKLSLGFLTLRTTRLPFLTATIIPVVLGILIA
;
A
#
# COMPACT_ATOMS: atom_id res chain seq x y z
N MET A 1 14.04 6.90 -32.73
CA MET A 1 14.40 7.24 -31.34
C MET A 1 13.18 6.90 -30.50
N ALA A 2 13.19 5.74 -29.84
CA ALA A 2 12.04 5.23 -29.11
C ALA A 2 11.88 5.98 -27.79
N THR A 3 10.69 6.55 -27.57
CA THR A 3 10.30 7.15 -26.29
C THR A 3 10.08 6.02 -25.30
N ILE A 4 11.00 5.84 -24.34
CA ILE A 4 10.77 4.99 -23.19
C ILE A 4 9.69 5.69 -22.36
N ALA A 5 8.46 5.20 -22.44
CA ALA A 5 7.41 5.56 -21.51
C ALA A 5 7.88 5.11 -20.13
N ASP A 6 8.15 6.09 -19.28
CA ASP A 6 8.63 5.89 -17.92
C ASP A 6 7.49 5.37 -17.05
N ASP A 7 7.27 4.06 -17.09
CA ASP A 7 6.27 3.30 -16.33
C ASP A 7 6.63 3.18 -14.84
N ARG A 8 6.94 4.31 -14.21
CA ARG A 8 7.19 4.40 -12.76
C ARG A 8 5.87 4.63 -12.03
N SER A 9 4.86 3.81 -12.29
CA SER A 9 3.73 3.68 -11.36
C SER A 9 4.04 2.55 -10.37
N THR A 10 3.39 2.50 -9.21
CA THR A 10 3.45 1.32 -8.35
C THR A 10 3.12 0.12 -9.22
N PRO A 11 4.01 -0.88 -9.38
CA PRO A 11 3.85 -1.86 -10.44
C PRO A 11 2.56 -2.63 -10.17
N GLU A 12 1.59 -2.40 -11.03
CA GLU A 12 0.56 -3.39 -11.28
C GLU A 12 1.31 -4.67 -11.65
N ILE A 13 1.04 -5.73 -10.90
CA ILE A 13 1.59 -7.05 -11.18
C ILE A 13 0.49 -7.87 -11.82
N ASP A 14 0.91 -8.86 -12.59
CA ASP A 14 -0.02 -9.83 -13.16
C ASP A 14 -0.87 -10.49 -12.05
N ALA A 15 -2.16 -10.72 -12.32
CA ALA A 15 -3.09 -11.25 -11.33
C ALA A 15 -2.68 -12.63 -10.79
N ARG A 16 -2.08 -13.49 -11.63
CA ARG A 16 -1.54 -14.78 -11.19
C ARG A 16 -0.39 -14.56 -10.22
N ALA A 17 0.57 -13.71 -10.57
CA ALA A 17 1.70 -13.40 -9.69
C ALA A 17 1.22 -12.79 -8.35
N GLY A 18 0.17 -11.98 -8.39
CA GLY A 18 -0.48 -11.46 -7.18
C GLY A 18 -1.06 -12.55 -6.30
N LEU A 19 -1.78 -13.51 -6.89
CA LEU A 19 -2.33 -14.67 -6.17
C LEU A 19 -1.24 -15.60 -5.64
N GLU A 20 -0.16 -15.83 -6.39
CA GLU A 20 1.00 -16.60 -5.92
C GLU A 20 1.64 -15.96 -4.67
N LYS A 21 1.83 -14.64 -4.69
CA LYS A 21 2.30 -13.89 -3.51
C LYS A 21 1.28 -13.99 -2.36
N LEU A 22 -0.02 -13.83 -2.64
CA LEU A 22 -1.09 -13.89 -1.65
C LEU A 22 -1.10 -15.24 -0.91
N ALA A 23 -0.91 -16.34 -1.63
CA ALA A 23 -0.87 -17.69 -1.08
C ALA A 23 0.29 -17.93 -0.10
N SER A 24 1.36 -17.12 -0.18
CA SER A 24 2.52 -17.21 0.71
C SER A 24 2.32 -16.46 2.03
N TYR A 25 1.31 -15.58 2.14
CA TYR A 25 1.12 -14.74 3.31
C TYR A 25 0.22 -15.41 4.35
N PRO A 26 0.59 -15.34 5.65
CA PRO A 26 -0.13 -16.03 6.71
C PRO A 26 -1.48 -15.38 7.06
N TYR A 27 -1.68 -14.11 6.69
CA TYR A 27 -2.88 -13.35 7.01
C TYR A 27 -3.41 -12.69 5.75
N VAL A 28 -4.68 -12.92 5.46
CA VAL A 28 -5.40 -12.34 4.33
C VAL A 28 -6.61 -11.56 4.84
N ILE A 29 -6.82 -10.38 4.28
CA ILE A 29 -7.95 -9.50 4.59
C ILE A 29 -8.80 -9.35 3.33
N ALA A 30 -10.07 -9.71 3.41
CA ALA A 30 -11.05 -9.38 2.39
C ALA A 30 -11.59 -7.96 2.63
N THR A 31 -11.66 -7.14 1.58
CA THR A 31 -12.18 -5.78 1.63
C THR A 31 -13.15 -5.50 0.49
N TRP A 32 -14.30 -4.92 0.81
CA TRP A 32 -15.33 -4.48 -0.14
C TRP A 32 -16.07 -3.24 0.39
N VAL A 33 -16.98 -2.69 -0.42
CA VAL A 33 -17.90 -1.63 0.00
C VAL A 33 -19.28 -2.24 0.21
N ASP A 34 -19.88 -2.03 1.37
CA ASP A 34 -21.22 -2.53 1.68
C ASP A 34 -22.34 -1.69 1.04
N ASP A 35 -23.58 -2.09 1.28
CA ASP A 35 -24.78 -1.41 0.77
C ASP A 35 -24.99 -0.01 1.36
N THR A 36 -24.36 0.29 2.50
CA THR A 36 -24.34 1.63 3.10
C THR A 36 -23.25 2.53 2.53
N GLY A 37 -22.40 2.00 1.63
CA GLY A 37 -21.33 2.73 0.98
C GLY A 37 -20.04 2.82 1.81
N TYR A 38 -19.95 2.10 2.93
CA TYR A 38 -18.76 2.10 3.79
C TYR A 38 -17.85 0.90 3.47
N PRO A 39 -16.52 1.08 3.59
CA PRO A 39 -15.59 -0.03 3.42
C PRO A 39 -15.70 -1.00 4.59
N VAL A 40 -15.82 -2.28 4.27
CA VAL A 40 -15.74 -3.39 5.23
C VAL A 40 -14.44 -4.14 4.98
N SER A 41 -13.64 -4.36 6.02
CA SER A 41 -12.40 -5.14 5.97
C SER A 41 -12.42 -6.21 7.06
N VAL A 42 -12.23 -7.47 6.68
CA VAL A 42 -12.28 -8.60 7.61
C VAL A 42 -11.23 -9.63 7.27
N ALA A 43 -10.63 -10.23 8.30
CA ALA A 43 -9.67 -11.32 8.12
C ALA A 43 -10.39 -12.58 7.61
N VAL A 44 -9.79 -13.27 6.64
CA VAL A 44 -10.31 -14.49 6.05
C VAL A 44 -9.21 -15.52 5.89
N GLU A 45 -9.58 -16.80 5.94
CA GLU A 45 -8.73 -17.90 5.50
C GLU A 45 -9.07 -18.18 4.03
N ALA A 46 -8.12 -17.89 3.14
CA ALA A 46 -8.30 -18.06 1.70
C ALA A 46 -7.50 -19.26 1.18
N VAL A 47 -8.15 -20.11 0.40
CA VAL A 47 -7.51 -21.13 -0.42
C VAL A 47 -7.29 -20.53 -1.80
N VAL A 48 -6.04 -20.45 -2.23
CA VAL A 48 -5.67 -19.79 -3.49
C VAL A 48 -5.32 -20.82 -4.55
N ASP A 49 -5.97 -20.73 -5.71
CA ASP A 49 -5.57 -21.37 -6.97
C ASP A 49 -5.13 -20.29 -7.95
N ALA A 50 -3.84 -19.98 -7.94
CA ALA A 50 -3.27 -18.99 -8.84
C ALA A 50 -3.32 -19.42 -10.32
N SER A 51 -3.35 -20.73 -10.60
CA SER A 51 -3.43 -21.23 -11.97
C SER A 51 -4.80 -20.97 -12.59
N GLY A 52 -5.86 -21.21 -11.82
CA GLY A 52 -7.24 -20.88 -12.13
C GLY A 52 -7.63 -19.42 -11.88
N LEU A 53 -6.71 -18.58 -11.41
CA LEU A 53 -6.93 -17.18 -11.04
C LEU A 53 -8.03 -16.99 -9.97
N THR A 54 -8.16 -17.95 -9.05
CA THR A 54 -9.21 -17.89 -8.02
C THR A 54 -8.65 -17.93 -6.61
N ALA A 55 -9.41 -17.33 -5.69
CA ALA A 55 -9.21 -17.49 -4.26
C ALA A 55 -10.58 -17.69 -3.59
N THR A 56 -10.70 -18.73 -2.78
CA THR A 56 -11.96 -19.12 -2.14
C THR A 56 -11.85 -19.02 -0.62
N PHE A 57 -12.86 -18.47 0.05
CA PHE A 57 -12.90 -18.34 1.49
C PHE A 57 -14.33 -18.49 2.02
N ALA A 58 -14.46 -18.85 3.30
CA ALA A 58 -15.76 -18.94 3.95
C ALA A 58 -16.39 -17.54 4.14
N PRO A 59 -17.72 -17.39 3.99
CA PRO A 59 -18.39 -16.12 4.25
C PRO A 59 -18.18 -15.72 5.72
N PRO A 60 -17.68 -14.50 6.00
CA PRO A 60 -17.50 -14.04 7.38
C PRO A 60 -18.83 -13.93 8.13
N VAL A 61 -18.85 -14.36 9.40
CA VAL A 61 -20.07 -14.41 10.21
C VAL A 61 -20.69 -13.01 10.35
N GLY A 62 -21.98 -12.90 10.05
CA GLY A 62 -22.74 -11.65 10.19
C GLY A 62 -22.43 -10.60 9.12
N LEU A 63 -21.65 -10.94 8.09
CA LEU A 63 -21.30 -10.05 7.00
C LEU A 63 -21.72 -10.66 5.66
N THR A 64 -22.32 -9.83 4.81
CA THR A 64 -22.66 -10.20 3.43
C THR A 64 -21.57 -9.69 2.50
N VAL A 65 -20.81 -10.61 1.91
CA VAL A 65 -19.88 -10.26 0.83
C VAL A 65 -20.69 -10.11 -0.47
N PRO A 66 -20.52 -9.02 -1.23
CA PRO A 66 -21.31 -8.81 -2.43
C PRO A 66 -21.06 -9.91 -3.46
N SER A 67 -22.13 -10.46 -4.03
CA SER A 67 -22.04 -11.25 -5.25
C SER A 67 -21.87 -10.30 -6.44
N ASP A 68 -20.89 -10.57 -7.30
CA ASP A 68 -20.57 -9.77 -8.49
C ASP A 68 -20.12 -8.32 -8.18
N GLY A 69 -19.65 -8.05 -6.95
CA GLY A 69 -19.06 -6.77 -6.57
C GLY A 69 -17.53 -6.77 -6.70
N PRO A 70 -16.88 -5.59 -6.77
CA PRO A 70 -15.43 -5.50 -6.61
C PRO A 70 -15.06 -5.84 -5.17
N VAL A 71 -14.23 -6.87 -5.02
CA VAL A 71 -13.65 -7.28 -3.75
C VAL A 71 -12.13 -7.35 -3.91
N SER A 72 -11.42 -7.04 -2.83
CA SER A 72 -9.97 -7.23 -2.78
C SER A 72 -9.59 -8.21 -1.67
N LEU A 73 -8.55 -9.00 -1.94
CA LEU A 73 -7.83 -9.77 -0.93
C LEU A 73 -6.45 -9.16 -0.77
N THR A 74 -6.13 -8.73 0.46
CA THR A 74 -4.84 -8.17 0.80
C THR A 74 -4.08 -9.09 1.74
N GLY A 75 -2.88 -9.49 1.35
CA GLY A 75 -1.92 -10.16 2.22
C GLY A 75 -0.75 -9.25 2.52
N SER A 76 -0.25 -9.30 3.76
CA SER A 76 0.95 -8.55 4.13
C SER A 76 1.87 -9.37 5.02
N HIS A 77 3.16 -9.08 4.91
CA HIS A 77 4.21 -9.60 5.77
C HIS A 77 5.06 -8.43 6.27
N ILE A 78 5.38 -8.48 7.55
CA ILE A 78 6.33 -7.59 8.19
C ILE A 78 7.00 -8.37 9.32
N ARG A 79 8.33 -8.33 9.37
CA ARG A 79 9.09 -8.99 10.43
C ARG A 79 9.47 -7.98 11.51
N PRO A 80 9.09 -8.22 12.78
CA PRO A 80 9.60 -7.43 13.90
C PRO A 80 11.08 -7.76 14.15
N GLN A 81 11.91 -6.73 14.26
CA GLN A 81 13.30 -6.82 14.72
C GLN A 81 13.40 -6.34 16.18
N PRO A 82 13.85 -7.19 17.14
CA PRO A 82 14.02 -6.80 18.53
C PRO A 82 14.91 -5.56 18.68
N GLY A 83 14.37 -4.50 19.33
CA GLY A 83 15.13 -3.30 19.69
C GLY A 83 15.44 -2.31 18.56
N TYR A 84 15.04 -2.58 17.31
CA TYR A 84 15.38 -1.74 16.15
C TYR A 84 14.17 -1.28 15.32
N GLY A 85 13.16 -2.13 15.14
CA GLY A 85 11.97 -1.79 14.36
C GLY A 85 11.43 -2.96 13.55
N TYR A 86 11.17 -2.73 12.26
CA TYR A 86 10.57 -3.71 11.36
C TYR A 86 11.23 -3.71 9.99
N ASP A 87 11.40 -4.89 9.42
CA ASP A 87 11.95 -5.13 8.08
C ASP A 87 11.14 -6.19 7.31
N GLU A 88 11.63 -6.54 6.11
CA GLU A 88 10.98 -7.48 5.19
C GLU A 88 9.52 -7.12 4.93
N ARG A 89 9.24 -5.85 4.66
CA ARG A 89 7.88 -5.39 4.40
C ARG A 89 7.46 -5.82 3.01
N ARG A 90 6.36 -6.56 2.94
CA ARG A 90 5.80 -7.04 1.69
C ARG A 90 4.29 -6.95 1.76
N HIS A 91 3.66 -6.49 0.69
CA HIS A 91 2.21 -6.51 0.59
C HIS A 91 1.80 -6.86 -0.83
N VAL A 92 0.66 -7.53 -0.92
CA VAL A 92 -0.05 -7.75 -2.17
C VAL A 92 -1.53 -7.52 -1.95
N THR A 93 -2.17 -6.89 -2.92
CA THR A 93 -3.61 -6.77 -2.99
C THR A 93 -4.06 -7.27 -4.35
N VAL A 94 -4.87 -8.32 -4.35
CA VAL A 94 -5.52 -8.85 -5.56
C VAL A 94 -6.95 -8.37 -5.57
N TRP A 95 -7.38 -7.78 -6.68
CA TRP A 95 -8.76 -7.35 -6.91
C TRP A 95 -9.44 -8.30 -7.87
N GLY A 96 -10.74 -8.45 -7.69
CA GLY A 96 -11.54 -9.34 -8.51
C GLY A 96 -13.03 -9.19 -8.28
N ARG A 97 -13.79 -9.98 -9.01
CA ARG A 97 -15.23 -10.15 -8.78
C ARG A 97 -15.48 -11.43 -8.01
N THR A 98 -16.45 -11.39 -7.13
CA THR A 98 -16.82 -12.52 -6.27
C THR A 98 -18.07 -13.23 -6.78
N THR A 99 -18.07 -14.54 -6.66
CA THR A 99 -19.28 -15.37 -6.74
C THR A 99 -19.46 -16.02 -5.38
N ALA A 100 -20.68 -16.00 -4.85
CA ALA A 100 -20.99 -16.62 -3.56
C ALA A 100 -21.96 -17.78 -3.82
N ASP A 101 -21.66 -18.94 -3.25
CA ASP A 101 -22.49 -20.13 -3.27
C ASP A 101 -22.52 -20.80 -1.89
N ASP A 102 -23.18 -21.96 -1.79
CA ASP A 102 -23.29 -22.73 -0.54
C ASP A 102 -21.93 -23.23 0.01
N ARG A 103 -20.86 -23.19 -0.81
CA ARG A 103 -19.51 -23.66 -0.46
C ARG A 103 -18.58 -22.53 -0.04
N GLY A 104 -18.90 -21.29 -0.40
CA GLY A 104 -18.17 -20.12 0.06
C GLY A 104 -18.22 -18.94 -0.91
N VAL A 105 -17.25 -18.05 -0.75
CA VAL A 105 -17.04 -16.92 -1.65
C VAL A 105 -15.80 -17.20 -2.49
N THR A 106 -15.95 -17.20 -3.81
CA THR A 106 -14.85 -17.32 -4.75
C THR A 106 -14.60 -15.99 -5.44
N LEU A 107 -13.42 -15.42 -5.22
CA LEU A 107 -12.91 -14.27 -5.97
C LEU A 107 -12.19 -14.76 -7.23
N THR A 108 -12.55 -14.22 -8.39
CA THR A 108 -11.78 -14.36 -9.63
C THR A 108 -10.90 -13.13 -9.80
N GLY A 109 -9.58 -13.31 -9.70
CA GLY A 109 -8.59 -12.23 -9.76
C GLY A 109 -8.51 -11.61 -11.15
N SER A 110 -8.55 -10.27 -11.19
CA SER A 110 -8.47 -9.49 -12.43
C SER A 110 -7.22 -8.61 -12.48
N THR A 111 -6.87 -7.98 -11.37
CA THR A 111 -5.72 -7.07 -11.26
C THR A 111 -5.05 -7.27 -9.91
N ALA A 112 -3.75 -6.99 -9.84
CA ALA A 112 -3.03 -7.07 -8.59
C ALA A 112 -2.02 -5.93 -8.45
N TRP A 113 -1.82 -5.50 -7.21
CA TRP A 113 -0.80 -4.55 -6.82
C TRP A 113 0.07 -5.17 -5.75
N GLY A 114 1.38 -4.98 -5.84
CA GLY A 114 2.26 -5.50 -4.82
C GLY A 114 3.57 -4.75 -4.72
N TRP A 115 4.17 -4.86 -3.56
CA TRP A 115 5.50 -4.35 -3.27
C TRP A 115 6.21 -5.31 -2.32
N ASP A 116 7.48 -5.58 -2.61
CA ASP A 116 8.39 -6.34 -1.77
C ASP A 116 9.64 -5.49 -1.52
N GLU A 117 9.94 -5.22 -0.25
CA GLU A 117 11.11 -4.43 0.16
C GLU A 117 12.44 -5.07 -0.28
N ALA A 118 12.48 -6.39 -0.47
CA ALA A 118 13.67 -7.09 -0.98
C ALA A 118 13.88 -6.89 -2.49
N GLU A 119 12.81 -6.59 -3.23
CA GLU A 119 12.87 -6.30 -4.67
C GLU A 119 13.10 -4.80 -4.93
N VAL A 120 12.38 -3.94 -4.20
CA VAL A 120 12.44 -2.47 -4.32
C VAL A 120 12.49 -1.87 -2.91
N PRO A 121 13.58 -1.20 -2.50
CA PRO A 121 13.65 -0.57 -1.19
C PRO A 121 12.54 0.47 -0.97
N PHE A 122 12.09 0.65 0.27
CA PHE A 122 10.95 1.54 0.59
C PHE A 122 11.11 2.98 0.08
N PHE A 123 12.32 3.55 0.16
CA PHE A 123 12.59 4.90 -0.34
C PHE A 123 12.37 4.99 -1.86
N GLU A 124 12.88 4.00 -2.59
CA GLU A 124 12.73 3.94 -4.04
C GLU A 124 11.26 3.70 -4.43
N TYR A 125 10.57 2.79 -3.73
CA TYR A 125 9.12 2.60 -3.90
C TYR A 125 8.36 3.91 -3.73
N SER A 126 8.65 4.64 -2.64
CA SER A 126 8.02 5.93 -2.35
C SER A 126 8.25 6.96 -3.46
N GLU A 127 9.48 7.02 -3.99
CA GLU A 127 9.84 7.91 -5.10
C GLU A 127 9.11 7.53 -6.40
N ARG A 128 9.03 6.22 -6.70
CA ARG A 128 8.27 5.70 -7.84
C ARG A 128 6.78 6.00 -7.73
N SER A 129 6.18 5.98 -6.53
CA SER A 129 4.74 6.26 -6.38
C SER A 129 4.36 7.76 -6.43
N LEU A 130 5.33 8.68 -6.47
CA LEU A 130 5.06 10.13 -6.47
C LEU A 130 4.20 10.62 -7.65
N PRO A 131 4.44 10.22 -8.92
CA PRO A 131 3.63 10.69 -10.04
C PRO A 131 2.16 10.26 -9.90
N GLN A 132 1.90 9.03 -9.43
CA GLN A 132 0.54 8.55 -9.21
C GLN A 132 -0.17 9.34 -8.11
N SER A 133 0.54 9.64 -7.02
CA SER A 133 0.02 10.48 -5.94
C SER A 133 -0.35 11.89 -6.43
N ARG A 134 0.48 12.48 -7.30
CA ARG A 134 0.19 13.78 -7.92
C ARG A 134 -1.06 13.75 -8.79
N LYS A 135 -1.19 12.74 -9.67
CA LYS A 135 -2.38 12.55 -10.51
C LYS A 135 -3.66 12.48 -9.67
N TYR A 136 -3.63 11.75 -8.55
CA TYR A 136 -4.76 11.69 -7.62
C TYR A 136 -5.13 13.06 -7.05
N PHE A 137 -4.15 13.81 -6.52
CA PHE A 137 -4.41 15.14 -5.97
C PHE A 137 -4.87 16.15 -7.02
N ASP A 138 -4.38 16.06 -8.25
CA ASP A 138 -4.81 16.90 -9.36
C ASP A 138 -6.27 16.60 -9.74
N ALA A 139 -6.64 15.33 -9.84
CA ALA A 139 -8.03 14.92 -10.10
C ALA A 139 -8.98 15.37 -8.98
N LEU A 140 -8.58 15.16 -7.72
CA LEU A 140 -9.36 15.60 -6.55
C LEU A 140 -9.50 17.13 -6.49
N SER A 141 -8.46 17.86 -6.89
CA SER A 141 -8.50 19.33 -6.99
C SER A 141 -9.50 19.79 -8.06
N ALA A 142 -9.54 19.11 -9.20
CA ALA A 142 -10.48 19.39 -10.28
C ALA A 142 -11.93 19.13 -9.85
N GLU A 143 -12.18 18.01 -9.16
CA GLU A 143 -13.50 17.65 -8.63
C GLU A 143 -14.02 18.68 -7.60
N ARG A 144 -13.15 19.11 -6.67
CA ARG A 144 -13.53 20.08 -5.63
C ARG A 144 -13.50 21.54 -6.06
N GLY A 145 -13.01 21.84 -7.26
CA GLY A 145 -12.80 23.21 -7.75
C GLY A 145 -11.79 24.03 -6.93
N THR A 146 -11.02 23.39 -6.05
CA THR A 146 -10.04 24.04 -5.17
C THR A 146 -8.75 23.22 -5.12
N PRO A 147 -7.57 23.86 -5.04
CA PRO A 147 -6.32 23.11 -4.97
C PRO A 147 -6.20 22.28 -3.68
N VAL A 148 -6.23 20.95 -3.83
CA VAL A 148 -5.97 19.98 -2.76
C VAL A 148 -4.53 19.51 -2.88
N ARG A 149 -3.66 19.99 -1.99
CA ARG A 149 -2.23 19.61 -1.99
C ARG A 149 -1.74 19.41 -0.56
N PRO A 150 -0.82 18.46 -0.31
CA PRO A 150 -0.12 18.37 0.96
C PRO A 150 0.62 19.68 1.24
N LYS A 151 0.27 20.36 2.33
CA LYS A 151 0.99 21.56 2.79
C LYS A 151 1.82 21.19 4.00
N LEU A 152 3.13 21.36 3.90
CA LEU A 152 3.98 21.42 5.09
C LEU A 152 3.82 22.80 5.72
N SER A 153 3.74 22.85 7.05
CA SER A 153 3.75 24.14 7.76
C SER A 153 5.08 24.86 7.52
N LEU A 154 5.08 26.19 7.59
CA LEU A 154 6.29 27.01 7.39
C LEU A 154 7.46 26.58 8.30
N GLY A 155 7.18 26.23 9.55
CA GLY A 155 8.21 25.72 10.48
C GLY A 155 8.85 24.41 10.00
N PHE A 156 8.05 23.48 9.48
CA PHE A 156 8.55 22.22 8.92
C PHE A 156 9.33 22.43 7.61
N LEU A 157 8.90 23.40 6.79
CA LEU A 157 9.66 23.81 5.61
C LEU A 157 11.03 24.34 6.03
N THR A 158 11.12 25.26 7.00
CA THR A 158 12.40 25.79 7.50
C THR A 158 13.31 24.67 8.01
N LEU A 159 12.79 23.73 8.80
CA LEU A 159 13.56 22.58 9.29
C LEU A 159 14.11 21.70 8.15
N ARG A 160 13.28 21.40 7.14
CA ARG A 160 13.68 20.59 5.98
C ARG A 160 14.73 21.29 5.13
N THR A 161 14.54 22.59 4.84
CA THR A 161 15.40 23.34 3.93
C THR A 161 16.78 23.63 4.53
N THR A 162 16.84 23.89 5.84
CA THR A 162 18.09 24.24 6.52
C THR A 162 18.88 23.04 7.05
N ARG A 163 18.33 21.81 6.95
CA ARG A 163 18.81 20.63 7.68
C ARG A 163 19.10 20.96 9.16
N LEU A 164 18.27 21.84 9.76
CA LEU A 164 18.53 22.45 11.07
C LEU A 164 18.98 21.44 12.14
N PRO A 165 18.36 20.24 12.26
CA PRO A 165 18.78 19.24 13.24
C PRO A 165 20.24 18.80 13.08
N PHE A 166 20.72 18.65 11.84
CA PHE A 166 22.11 18.32 11.55
C PHE A 166 23.04 19.51 11.80
N LEU A 167 22.60 20.72 11.46
CA LEU A 167 23.38 21.93 11.72
C LEU A 167 23.55 22.18 13.22
N THR A 168 22.49 21.99 14.00
CA THR A 168 22.53 22.14 15.46
C THR A 168 23.40 21.08 16.12
N ALA A 169 23.41 19.84 15.59
CA ALA A 169 24.28 18.77 16.08
C ALA A 169 25.77 19.10 15.88
N THR A 170 26.12 19.93 14.89
CA THR A 170 27.50 20.38 14.64
C THR A 170 27.87 21.63 15.45
N ILE A 171 26.96 22.60 15.56
CA ILE A 171 27.26 23.92 16.16
C ILE A 171 27.21 23.89 17.69
N ILE A 172 26.25 23.18 18.28
CA ILE A 172 26.06 23.16 19.75
C ILE A 172 27.31 22.63 20.49
N PRO A 173 27.94 21.52 20.07
CA PRO A 173 29.16 21.03 20.71
C PRO A 173 30.32 22.02 20.62
N VAL A 174 30.47 22.72 19.48
CA VAL A 174 31.53 23.72 19.27
C VAL A 174 31.33 24.93 20.19
N VAL A 175 30.10 25.44 20.28
CA VAL A 175 29.78 26.58 21.15
C VAL A 175 29.95 26.22 22.62
N LEU A 176 29.49 25.03 23.05
CA LEU A 176 29.72 24.54 24.41
C LEU A 176 31.23 24.37 24.70
N GLY A 177 32.00 23.87 23.74
CA GLY A 177 33.46 23.77 23.85
C GLY A 177 34.14 25.13 24.04
N ILE A 178 33.69 26.16 23.31
CA ILE A 178 34.21 27.53 23.45
C ILE A 178 33.83 28.15 24.81
N LEU A 179 32.65 27.84 25.35
CA LEU A 179 32.18 28.40 26.62
C LEU A 179 32.83 27.75 27.85
N ILE A 180 33.38 26.54 27.71
CA ILE A 180 34.01 25.79 28.80
C ILE A 180 35.55 25.92 28.76
N ALA A 181 36.13 26.24 27.61
CA ALA A 181 37.57 26.49 27.42
C ALA A 181 37.99 27.89 27.92
#